data_AF-A0A0J9FJD6-F1
#
_entry.id   AF-A0A0J9FJD6-F1
#
_cell.length_a   1.000
_cell.length_b   1.000
_cell.length_c   1.000
_cell.angle_alpha   90.00
_cell.angle_beta   90.00
_cell.angle_gamma   90.00
#
_symmetry.space_group_name_H-M   'P 1'
#
loop_
_entity.id
_entity.type
_entity.pdbx_description
1 polymer ?
#
loop_
_entity_poly.entity_id
_entity_poly.type
_entity_poly.pdbx_seq_one_letter_code
_entity_poly.pdbx_strand_id
1 'polypeptide(L)'
;MHKGDWAIHEVLPSLLSAIGPAKVKIMTFSISEDSLRPLFFLADERKIESLTLLLDMTVKRHKLDLLLFASNISPSIRIDSCHAKLLLVENRQHKFGIAGSANLNQNHRWENGFYFTSGKHYEYFSQMFNQAYENAIRYDILE
;
A
#
# COMPACT_ATOMS: atom_id res chain seq x y z
N MET A 1 19.64 -8.32 11.37
CA MET A 1 18.81 -8.05 12.55
C MET A 1 17.84 -6.94 12.17
N HIS A 2 16.56 -7.27 11.99
CA HIS A 2 15.51 -6.27 11.74
C HIS A 2 15.51 -5.28 12.91
N LYS A 3 15.49 -3.98 12.61
CA LYS A 3 15.44 -2.90 13.62
C LYS A 3 14.10 -2.17 13.64
N GLY A 4 13.20 -2.50 12.70
CA GLY A 4 11.81 -2.11 12.74
C GLY A 4 10.99 -3.30 13.22
N ASP A 5 10.30 -3.15 14.37
CA ASP A 5 9.43 -4.17 14.94
C ASP A 5 8.11 -4.36 14.16
N TRP A 6 7.92 -3.61 13.05
CA TRP A 6 6.72 -3.65 12.24
C TRP A 6 6.93 -3.13 10.82
N ALA A 7 6.28 -3.78 9.85
CA ALA A 7 6.02 -3.25 8.52
C ALA A 7 4.52 -3.37 8.16
N ILE A 8 4.04 -2.49 7.28
CA ILE A 8 2.62 -2.40 6.91
C ILE A 8 2.06 -3.76 6.44
N HIS A 9 2.85 -4.52 5.68
CA HIS A 9 2.46 -5.84 5.16
C HIS A 9 2.38 -6.93 6.23
N GLU A 10 3.04 -6.75 7.38
CA GLU A 10 3.00 -7.70 8.51
C GLU A 10 1.76 -7.48 9.39
N VAL A 11 1.31 -6.23 9.50
CA VAL A 11 0.14 -5.87 10.32
C VAL A 11 -1.18 -6.11 9.59
N LEU A 12 -1.19 -5.94 8.25
CA LEU A 12 -2.40 -6.02 7.45
C LEU A 12 -3.15 -7.37 7.56
N PRO A 13 -2.50 -8.56 7.56
CA PRO A 13 -3.18 -9.85 7.72
C PRO A 13 -3.99 -9.93 9.03
N SER A 14 -3.37 -9.52 10.15
CA SER A 14 -4.02 -9.51 11.46
C SER A 14 -5.20 -8.56 11.51
N LEU A 15 -5.08 -7.38 10.89
CA LEU A 15 -6.16 -6.39 10.81
C LEU A 15 -7.34 -6.90 9.97
N LEU A 16 -7.08 -7.45 8.78
CA LEU A 16 -8.13 -8.01 7.92
C LEU A 16 -8.80 -9.24 8.55
N SER A 17 -8.07 -10.03 9.33
CA SER A 17 -8.66 -11.13 10.11
C SER A 17 -9.64 -10.63 11.17
N ALA A 18 -9.44 -9.43 11.72
CA ALA A 18 -10.29 -8.87 12.77
C ALA A 18 -11.52 -8.15 12.23
N ILE A 19 -11.42 -7.48 11.08
CA ILE A 19 -12.48 -6.61 10.54
C ILE A 19 -13.22 -7.20 9.32
N GLY A 20 -12.72 -8.34 8.80
CA GLY A 20 -13.18 -8.95 7.56
C GLY A 20 -12.58 -8.31 6.30
N PRO A 21 -13.07 -8.72 5.12
CA PRO A 21 -12.58 -8.20 3.84
C PRO A 21 -12.71 -6.69 3.73
N ALA A 22 -11.76 -6.07 3.03
CA ALA A 22 -11.72 -4.62 2.85
C ALA A 22 -11.04 -4.18 1.56
N LYS A 23 -11.32 -2.94 1.15
CA LYS A 23 -10.57 -2.22 0.11
C LYS A 23 -9.30 -1.67 0.72
N VAL A 24 -8.18 -1.85 0.03
CA VAL A 24 -6.85 -1.45 0.47
C VAL A 24 -6.24 -0.49 -0.55
N LYS A 25 -5.81 0.68 -0.10
CA LYS A 25 -5.05 1.64 -0.90
C LYS A 25 -3.69 1.83 -0.27
N ILE A 26 -2.63 1.76 -1.08
CA ILE A 26 -1.26 1.96 -0.60
C ILE A 26 -0.54 2.92 -1.53
N MET A 27 0.13 3.93 -0.94
CA MET A 27 1.16 4.68 -1.64
C MET A 27 2.50 4.49 -0.94
N THR A 28 3.54 4.22 -1.71
CA THR A 28 4.86 3.96 -1.17
C THR A 28 5.97 4.32 -2.15
N PHE A 29 7.12 4.74 -1.62
CA PHE A 29 8.28 5.06 -2.43
C PHE A 29 8.98 3.82 -2.98
N SER A 30 8.97 2.70 -2.25
CA SER A 30 9.68 1.50 -2.65
C SER A 30 8.95 0.23 -2.22
N ILE A 31 9.06 -0.80 -3.06
CA ILE A 31 8.48 -2.12 -2.87
C ILE A 31 9.56 -3.20 -2.79
N SER A 32 9.23 -4.33 -2.17
CA SER A 32 10.04 -5.56 -2.18
C SER A 32 9.15 -6.78 -2.40
N GLU A 33 9.71 -7.90 -2.83
CA GLU A 33 8.95 -9.14 -2.96
C GLU A 33 8.31 -9.57 -1.64
N ASP A 34 9.07 -9.52 -0.54
CA ASP A 34 8.58 -9.87 0.80
C ASP A 34 7.39 -9.03 1.25
N SER A 35 7.31 -7.79 0.79
CA SER A 35 6.17 -6.92 1.08
C SER A 35 4.96 -7.15 0.17
N LEU A 36 5.18 -7.60 -1.06
CA LEU A 36 4.11 -7.81 -2.04
C LEU A 36 3.48 -9.20 -1.90
N ARG A 37 4.28 -10.20 -1.54
CA ARG A 37 3.82 -11.60 -1.45
C ARG A 37 2.68 -11.79 -0.42
N PRO A 38 2.70 -11.18 0.77
CA PRO A 38 1.55 -11.20 1.68
C PRO A 38 0.31 -10.55 1.06
N LEU A 39 0.45 -9.46 0.29
CA LEU A 39 -0.67 -8.81 -0.39
C LEU A 39 -1.27 -9.72 -1.47
N PHE A 40 -0.44 -10.48 -2.18
CA PHE A 40 -0.88 -11.50 -3.14
C PHE A 40 -1.77 -12.55 -2.45
N PHE A 41 -1.31 -13.16 -1.35
CA PHE A 41 -2.10 -14.17 -0.65
C PHE A 41 -3.39 -13.59 -0.06
N LEU A 42 -3.36 -12.37 0.50
CA LEU A 42 -4.56 -11.73 1.01
C LEU A 42 -5.58 -11.41 -0.10
N ALA A 43 -5.12 -11.07 -1.30
CA ALA A 43 -5.98 -10.87 -2.45
C ALA A 43 -6.56 -12.20 -2.97
N ASP A 44 -5.73 -13.24 -3.08
CA ASP A 44 -6.14 -14.59 -3.49
C ASP A 44 -7.19 -15.21 -2.55
N GLU A 45 -6.98 -15.04 -1.24
CA GLU A 45 -7.92 -15.43 -0.19
C GLU A 45 -9.19 -14.55 -0.11
N ARG A 46 -9.33 -13.55 -1.00
CA ARG A 46 -10.44 -12.57 -1.03
C ARG A 46 -10.60 -11.77 0.26
N LYS A 47 -9.53 -11.61 1.05
CA LYS A 47 -9.48 -10.70 2.19
C LYS A 47 -9.27 -9.25 1.76
N ILE A 48 -8.68 -9.03 0.58
CA ILE A 48 -8.63 -7.73 -0.05
C ILE A 48 -9.66 -7.69 -1.18
N GLU A 49 -10.69 -6.86 -1.02
CA GLU A 49 -11.75 -6.68 -2.03
C GLU A 49 -11.22 -5.93 -3.27
N SER A 50 -10.32 -4.98 -3.05
CA SER A 50 -9.61 -4.25 -4.09
C SER A 50 -8.30 -3.73 -3.54
N LEU A 51 -7.20 -3.93 -4.25
CA LEU A 51 -5.90 -3.33 -3.94
C LEU A 51 -5.63 -2.19 -4.91
N THR A 52 -5.30 -0.99 -4.45
CA THR A 52 -4.91 0.16 -5.29
C THR A 52 -3.53 0.65 -4.89
N LEU A 53 -2.60 0.71 -5.83
CA LEU A 53 -1.20 1.06 -5.57
C LEU A 53 -0.81 2.35 -6.29
N LEU A 54 -0.25 3.29 -5.55
CA LEU A 54 0.49 4.43 -6.08
C LEU A 54 1.98 4.26 -5.74
N LEU A 55 2.80 4.04 -6.76
CA LEU A 55 4.21 3.73 -6.61
C LEU A 55 5.08 4.88 -7.14
N ASP A 56 6.30 4.98 -6.63
CA ASP A 56 7.25 5.95 -7.17
C ASP A 56 7.74 5.57 -8.58
N MET A 57 8.00 6.57 -9.43
CA MET A 57 8.58 6.38 -10.77
C MET A 57 9.88 5.58 -10.79
N THR A 58 10.68 5.63 -9.72
CA THR A 58 11.91 4.85 -9.61
C THR A 58 11.66 3.34 -9.57
N VAL A 59 10.47 2.88 -9.14
CA VAL A 59 10.11 1.45 -9.16
C VAL A 59 10.11 0.92 -10.58
N LYS A 60 9.57 1.68 -11.54
CA LYS A 60 9.61 1.28 -12.97
C LYS A 60 11.04 1.14 -13.48
N ARG A 61 11.96 1.99 -13.03
CA ARG A 61 13.34 2.02 -13.51
C ARG A 61 14.21 0.90 -12.90
N HIS A 62 14.00 0.58 -11.65
CA HIS A 62 14.93 -0.25 -10.87
C HIS A 62 14.34 -1.57 -10.37
N LYS A 63 13.03 -1.77 -10.50
CA LYS A 63 12.27 -2.88 -9.90
C LYS A 63 11.12 -3.33 -10.81
N LEU A 64 11.38 -3.42 -12.12
CA LEU A 64 10.37 -3.72 -13.13
C LEU A 64 9.71 -5.10 -12.91
N ASP A 65 10.52 -6.09 -12.60
CA ASP A 65 10.16 -7.43 -12.16
C ASP A 65 9.18 -7.42 -10.97
N LEU A 66 9.40 -6.57 -9.97
CA LEU A 66 8.46 -6.43 -8.85
C LEU A 66 7.19 -5.67 -9.24
N LEU A 67 7.28 -4.71 -10.15
CA LEU A 67 6.11 -4.03 -10.71
C LEU A 67 5.22 -5.00 -11.50
N LEU A 68 5.83 -5.88 -12.30
CA LEU A 68 5.14 -6.96 -13.02
C LEU A 68 4.53 -7.98 -12.06
N PHE A 69 5.23 -8.32 -10.97
CA PHE A 69 4.64 -9.14 -9.92
C PHE A 69 3.42 -8.45 -9.29
N ALA A 70 3.53 -7.16 -8.96
CA ALA A 70 2.44 -6.38 -8.39
C ALA A 70 1.23 -6.29 -9.33
N SER A 71 1.43 -6.19 -10.65
CA SER A 71 0.33 -6.10 -11.61
C SER A 71 -0.50 -7.39 -11.71
N ASN A 72 0.09 -8.54 -11.39
CA ASN A 72 -0.64 -9.79 -11.23
C ASN A 72 -1.51 -9.82 -9.95
N ILE A 73 -1.20 -8.98 -8.97
CA ILE A 73 -1.99 -8.85 -7.72
C ILE A 73 -3.12 -7.83 -7.91
N SER A 74 -2.81 -6.71 -8.57
CA SER A 74 -3.75 -5.61 -8.78
C SER A 74 -3.60 -4.97 -10.15
N PRO A 75 -4.70 -4.82 -10.91
CA PRO A 75 -4.69 -4.03 -12.13
C PRO A 75 -4.67 -2.51 -11.84
N SER A 76 -4.83 -2.09 -10.59
CA SER A 76 -4.97 -0.67 -10.19
C SER A 76 -3.65 -0.12 -9.67
N ILE A 77 -2.64 -0.08 -10.55
CA ILE A 77 -1.32 0.46 -10.26
C ILE A 77 -1.09 1.73 -11.08
N ARG A 78 -0.73 2.81 -10.38
CA ARG A 78 -0.27 4.06 -10.98
C ARG A 78 1.08 4.45 -10.41
N ILE A 79 1.77 5.28 -11.18
CA ILE A 79 3.14 5.68 -10.91
C ILE A 79 3.25 7.20 -10.99
N ASP A 80 3.89 7.80 -9.98
CA ASP A 80 4.16 9.24 -9.89
C ASP A 80 5.44 9.50 -9.07
N SER A 81 5.87 10.75 -8.93
CA SER A 81 6.89 11.16 -7.96
C SER A 81 6.33 11.04 -6.52
N CYS A 82 6.47 9.88 -5.90
CA CYS A 82 5.80 9.52 -4.65
C CYS A 82 6.78 9.16 -3.54
N HIS A 83 7.01 10.07 -2.58
CA HIS A 83 7.80 9.75 -1.39
C HIS A 83 6.95 9.37 -0.16
N ALA A 84 5.63 9.37 -0.28
CA ALA A 84 4.73 9.05 0.83
C ALA A 84 4.82 7.56 1.21
N LYS A 85 4.39 7.23 2.44
CA LYS A 85 4.13 5.86 2.88
C LYS A 85 2.83 5.86 3.68
N LEU A 86 1.79 5.38 3.04
CA LEU A 86 0.43 5.45 3.54
C LEU A 86 -0.31 4.17 3.17
N LEU A 87 -0.95 3.56 4.17
CA LEU A 87 -1.96 2.53 4.03
C LEU A 87 -3.32 3.14 4.38
N LEU A 88 -4.33 2.89 3.54
CA LEU A 88 -5.73 3.12 3.86
C LEU A 88 -6.50 1.83 3.67
N VAL A 89 -7.37 1.53 4.63
CA VAL A 89 -8.23 0.35 4.60
C VAL A 89 -9.65 0.79 4.91
N GLU A 90 -10.59 0.37 4.06
CA GLU A 90 -12.01 0.60 4.28
C GLU A 90 -12.87 -0.58 3.87
N ASN A 91 -13.87 -0.86 4.70
CA ASN A 91 -15.02 -1.67 4.33
C ASN A 91 -16.30 -0.96 4.78
N ARG A 92 -17.43 -1.66 4.75
CA ARG A 92 -18.73 -1.08 5.14
C ARG A 92 -18.77 -0.58 6.58
N GLN A 93 -18.01 -1.19 7.50
CA GLN A 93 -18.10 -0.95 8.94
C GLN A 93 -16.86 -0.24 9.51
N HIS A 94 -15.71 -0.39 8.86
CA HIS A 94 -14.42 0.02 9.40
C HIS A 94 -13.67 0.89 8.39
N LYS A 95 -13.02 1.94 8.90
CA LYS A 95 -12.05 2.75 8.16
C LYS A 95 -10.87 3.06 9.06
N PHE A 96 -9.67 2.81 8.56
CA PHE A 96 -8.43 3.18 9.25
C PHE A 96 -7.29 3.37 8.26
N GLY A 97 -6.24 4.05 8.71
CA GLY A 97 -5.01 4.16 7.96
C GLY A 97 -3.79 4.20 8.85
N ILE A 98 -2.64 4.03 8.20
CA ILE A 98 -1.32 4.12 8.80
C ILE A 98 -0.49 5.04 7.90
N ALA A 99 0.05 6.10 8.47
CA ALA A 99 1.03 6.96 7.80
C ALA A 99 2.33 6.91 8.59
N GLY A 100 3.47 6.86 7.89
CA GLY A 100 4.76 6.77 8.56
C GLY A 100 5.95 6.90 7.63
N SER A 101 7.12 6.54 8.14
CA SER A 101 8.39 6.55 7.40
C SER A 101 8.69 5.20 6.70
N ALA A 102 8.09 4.11 7.19
CA ALA A 102 8.29 2.74 6.72
C ALA A 102 7.77 2.54 5.29
N ASN A 103 8.64 2.11 4.38
CA ASN A 103 8.21 1.69 3.03
C ASN A 103 7.58 0.29 3.08
N LEU A 104 6.95 -0.12 1.98
CA LEU A 104 6.66 -1.54 1.74
C LEU A 104 7.96 -2.27 1.37
N ASN A 105 8.89 -2.38 2.31
CA ASN A 105 10.07 -3.21 2.16
C ASN A 105 10.55 -3.74 3.51
N GLN A 106 11.63 -4.53 3.50
CA GLN A 106 12.34 -4.87 4.72
C GLN A 106 12.97 -3.61 5.32
N ASN A 107 12.40 -3.14 6.43
CA ASN A 107 12.89 -1.95 7.12
C ASN A 107 14.07 -2.32 8.05
N HIS A 108 15.27 -1.91 7.67
CA HIS A 108 16.50 -2.10 8.47
C HIS A 108 16.80 -0.92 9.42
N ARG A 109 15.98 0.12 9.37
CA ARG A 109 16.13 1.37 10.13
C ARG A 109 15.01 1.49 11.16
N TRP A 110 15.22 2.37 12.13
CA TRP A 110 14.15 2.79 13.02
C TRP A 110 13.09 3.52 12.20
N GLU A 111 11.86 3.06 12.28
CA GLU A 111 10.72 3.66 11.61
C GLU A 111 9.74 4.23 12.63
N ASN A 112 9.07 5.31 12.26
CA ASN A 112 7.93 5.83 13.00
C ASN A 112 6.69 5.83 12.13
N GLY A 113 5.55 5.90 12.79
CA GLY A 113 4.27 6.04 12.14
C GLY A 113 3.20 6.27 13.17
N PHE A 114 2.02 6.62 12.69
CA PHE A 114 0.84 6.70 13.51
C PHE A 114 -0.33 6.03 12.80
N TYR A 115 -1.16 5.40 13.60
CA TYR A 115 -2.41 4.80 13.18
C TYR A 115 -3.56 5.78 13.44
N PHE A 116 -4.51 5.84 12.51
CA PHE A 116 -5.69 6.69 12.63
C PHE A 116 -6.93 5.97 12.14
N THR A 117 -8.07 6.28 12.75
CA THR A 117 -9.38 5.71 12.41
C THR A 117 -10.23 6.68 11.60
N SER A 118 -11.47 6.30 11.30
CA SER A 118 -12.48 7.10 10.59
C SER A 118 -12.62 8.55 11.11
N GLY A 119 -13.10 9.43 10.23
CA GLY A 119 -13.30 10.85 10.51
C GLY A 119 -12.33 11.72 9.72
N LYS A 120 -12.08 12.95 10.19
CA LYS A 120 -11.33 13.98 9.45
C LYS A 120 -9.93 13.55 9.01
N HIS A 121 -9.22 12.78 9.83
CA HIS A 121 -7.88 12.30 9.48
C HIS A 121 -7.92 11.31 8.32
N TYR A 122 -8.82 10.31 8.39
CA TYR A 122 -8.98 9.35 7.30
C TYR A 122 -9.44 10.03 6.00
N GLU A 123 -10.39 10.96 6.11
CA GLU A 123 -10.89 11.73 4.95
C GLU A 123 -9.77 12.54 4.29
N TYR A 124 -8.94 13.23 5.07
CA TYR A 124 -7.81 13.98 4.56
C TYR A 124 -6.83 13.09 3.77
N PHE A 125 -6.40 11.97 4.36
CA PHE A 125 -5.46 11.06 3.70
C PHE A 125 -6.09 10.36 2.49
N SER A 126 -7.38 10.03 2.53
CA SER A 126 -8.11 9.43 1.41
C SER A 126 -8.26 10.42 0.25
N GLN A 127 -8.60 11.68 0.52
CA GLN A 127 -8.66 12.73 -0.50
C GLN A 127 -7.29 12.98 -1.13
N MET A 128 -6.25 13.11 -0.32
CA MET A 128 -4.88 13.26 -0.79
C MET A 128 -4.44 12.07 -1.66
N PHE A 129 -4.77 10.84 -1.24
CA PHE A 129 -4.50 9.65 -2.04
C PHE A 129 -5.20 9.70 -3.39
N ASN A 130 -6.51 9.98 -3.40
CA ASN A 130 -7.29 9.98 -4.64
C ASN A 130 -6.79 11.06 -5.59
N GLN A 131 -6.49 12.26 -5.10
CA GLN A 131 -5.94 13.34 -5.91
C GLN A 131 -4.59 12.96 -6.53
N ALA A 132 -3.67 12.41 -5.74
CA ALA A 132 -2.37 11.96 -6.24
C ALA A 132 -2.54 10.84 -7.28
N TYR A 133 -3.39 9.85 -6.97
CA TYR A 133 -3.66 8.72 -7.84
C TYR A 133 -4.30 9.16 -9.17
N GLU A 134 -5.27 10.08 -9.15
CA GLU A 134 -5.94 10.59 -10.35
C GLU A 134 -4.98 11.29 -11.32
N ASN A 135 -4.01 12.03 -10.80
CA ASN A 135 -2.98 12.72 -11.58
C ASN A 135 -1.82 11.82 -12.03
N ALA A 136 -1.68 10.64 -11.41
CA ALA A 136 -0.59 9.70 -11.69
C ALA A 136 -0.79 8.95 -13.02
N ILE A 137 0.33 8.50 -13.58
CA ILE A 137 0.36 7.77 -14.85
C ILE A 137 -0.02 6.31 -14.61
N ARG A 138 -0.92 5.75 -15.42
CA ARG A 138 -1.21 4.31 -15.36
C ARG A 138 -0.01 3.51 -15.87
N TYR A 139 0.33 2.44 -15.17
CA TYR A 139 1.51 1.66 -15.54
C TYR A 139 1.34 0.96 -16.91
N ASP A 140 0.12 0.56 -17.24
CA ASP A 140 -0.26 -0.23 -18.42
C ASP A 140 -0.31 0.57 -19.73
N ILE A 141 -0.20 1.90 -19.68
CA ILE A 141 -0.22 2.78 -20.87
C ILE A 141 1.19 2.99 -21.45
N LEU A 142 2.22 2.41 -20.83
CA LEU A 142 3.63 2.63 -21.20
C LEU A 142 4.28 1.42 -21.89
N GLU A 143 3.47 0.47 -22.39
CA GLU A 143 3.86 -0.57 -23.36
C GLU A 143 3.57 -0.13 -24.80
#